data_AF-S5YZA4-F1
#
_entry.id   AF-S5YZA4-F1
#
_cell.length_a   1.000
_cell.length_b   1.000
_cell.length_c   1.000
_cell.angle_alpha   90.00
_cell.angle_beta   90.00
_cell.angle_gamma   90.00
#
_symmetry.space_group_name_H-M   'P 1'
#
loop_
_entity.id
_entity.type
_entity.pdbx_description
1 polymer ?
#
loop_
_entity_poly.entity_id
_entity_poly.type
_entity_poly.pdbx_seq_one_letter_code
_entity_poly.pdbx_strand_id
1 'polypeptide(L)'
;MSLRPAASSLRSDDRPSPRGHNSTGLSEMSFRKCSGEEAERAWFASLLWRAFPEAQSENDLAERAAEVLTSDRRPVTSRTVRNWLRRENAPHFRYVLKVVALVGAEAVFQIIDPEAE
;
A
#
# COMPACT_ATOMS: atom_id res chain seq x y z
N MET A 1 10.07 -73.48 43.31
CA MET A 1 9.80 -72.02 43.28
C MET A 1 10.90 -71.35 42.47
N SER A 2 10.49 -70.59 41.45
CA SER A 2 11.28 -70.15 40.30
C SER A 2 12.30 -69.03 40.57
N LEU A 3 13.49 -69.20 39.97
CA LEU A 3 14.33 -68.27 39.18
C LEU A 3 14.71 -66.87 39.74
N ARG A 4 16.03 -66.67 39.87
CA ARG A 4 16.80 -65.37 39.81
C ARG A 4 16.75 -64.80 38.35
N PRO A 5 17.39 -63.66 37.95
CA PRO A 5 18.26 -62.68 38.65
C PRO A 5 18.01 -61.18 38.28
N ALA A 6 18.92 -60.31 38.76
CA ALA A 6 19.04 -58.88 38.48
C ALA A 6 19.26 -58.52 37.00
N ALA A 7 18.78 -57.33 36.59
CA ALA A 7 19.13 -56.69 35.33
C ALA A 7 19.34 -55.18 35.51
N SER A 8 20.51 -54.76 35.07
CA SER A 8 21.07 -53.42 34.94
C SER A 8 20.16 -52.43 34.19
N SER A 9 20.10 -51.18 34.65
CA SER A 9 19.62 -50.07 33.81
C SER A 9 20.83 -49.30 33.25
N LEU A 10 21.15 -49.63 32.01
CA LEU A 10 21.98 -48.82 31.11
C LEU A 10 21.13 -47.67 30.57
N ARG A 11 21.66 -46.45 30.57
CA ARG A 11 21.33 -45.43 29.55
C ARG A 11 22.48 -44.43 29.44
N SER A 12 23.33 -44.66 28.45
CA SER A 12 24.20 -43.64 27.86
C SER A 12 23.53 -43.09 26.58
N ASP A 13 23.80 -41.81 26.34
CA ASP A 13 23.78 -41.04 25.09
C ASP A 13 22.54 -41.06 24.18
N ASP A 14 21.98 -39.86 23.92
CA ASP A 14 22.08 -39.24 22.58
C ASP A 14 21.62 -37.75 22.58
N ARG A 15 22.30 -36.94 21.76
CA ARG A 15 22.14 -35.47 21.52
C ARG A 15 20.80 -35.14 20.80
N PRO A 16 20.30 -33.87 20.69
CA PRO A 16 21.06 -32.68 20.30
C PRO A 16 20.67 -31.30 20.90
N SER A 17 21.60 -30.37 20.71
CA SER A 17 21.52 -28.93 20.96
C SER A 17 20.51 -28.23 20.03
N PRO A 18 19.64 -27.33 20.53
CA PRO A 18 18.92 -26.41 19.67
C PRO A 18 19.79 -25.19 19.36
N ARG A 19 20.14 -25.12 18.08
CA ARG A 19 20.70 -23.97 17.36
C ARG A 19 19.90 -22.68 17.60
N GLY A 20 20.67 -21.58 17.57
CA GLY A 20 20.29 -20.19 17.40
C GLY A 20 18.85 -19.90 16.96
N HIS A 21 18.16 -19.13 17.79
CA HIS A 21 17.10 -18.27 17.31
C HIS A 21 17.73 -16.98 16.81
N ASN A 22 17.86 -16.97 15.49
CA ASN A 22 18.24 -15.83 14.70
C ASN A 22 17.13 -14.78 14.87
N SER A 23 17.50 -13.62 15.40
CA SER A 23 17.02 -12.30 14.98
C SER A 23 15.71 -12.30 14.18
N THR A 24 14.57 -12.20 14.86
CA THR A 24 13.32 -11.76 14.23
C THR A 24 12.62 -10.78 15.16
N GLY A 25 13.26 -9.64 15.34
CA GLY A 25 12.72 -8.46 16.01
C GLY A 25 12.55 -7.32 15.01
N LEU A 26 11.95 -7.59 13.85
CA LEU A 26 11.50 -6.60 12.87
C LEU A 26 10.09 -6.98 12.43
N SER A 27 9.14 -6.94 13.36
CA SER A 27 7.72 -6.94 13.04
C SER A 27 6.96 -6.17 14.10
N GLU A 28 7.39 -4.93 14.30
CA GLU A 28 6.55 -3.91 14.93
C GLU A 28 6.69 -2.61 14.14
N MET A 29 6.42 -2.69 12.83
CA MET A 29 6.43 -1.52 11.94
C MET A 29 5.06 -1.36 11.30
N SER A 30 4.22 -0.63 12.02
CA SER A 30 3.25 0.32 11.46
C SER A 30 2.20 -0.22 10.46
N PHE A 31 1.44 -1.24 10.85
CA PHE A 31 0.23 -1.63 10.10
C PHE A 31 -0.90 -0.57 10.15
N ARG A 32 -0.84 0.41 11.07
CA ARG A 32 -1.87 1.44 11.21
C ARG A 32 -1.69 2.67 10.32
N LYS A 33 -0.50 2.89 9.74
CA LYS A 33 -0.26 4.04 8.84
C LYS A 33 -0.62 3.74 7.37
N CYS A 34 -0.57 2.47 6.97
CA CYS A 34 -0.87 2.02 5.61
C CYS A 34 -2.34 2.26 5.18
N SER A 35 -3.31 2.22 6.10
CA SER A 35 -4.73 2.37 5.73
C SER A 35 -5.04 3.78 5.23
N GLY A 36 -4.46 4.81 5.87
CA GLY A 36 -4.65 6.20 5.48
C GLY A 36 -4.07 6.51 4.11
N GLU A 37 -2.80 6.17 3.89
CA GLU A 37 -2.13 6.42 2.59
C GLU A 37 -2.77 5.63 1.45
N GLU A 38 -3.24 4.41 1.70
CA GLU A 38 -3.97 3.63 0.69
C GLU A 38 -5.34 4.22 0.38
N ALA A 39 -6.07 4.68 1.40
CA ALA A 39 -7.34 5.38 1.23
C ALA A 39 -7.16 6.69 0.44
N GLU A 40 -6.12 7.47 0.74
CA GLU A 40 -5.76 8.69 0.00
C GLU A 40 -5.45 8.40 -1.47
N ARG A 41 -4.71 7.33 -1.76
CA ARG A 41 -4.41 6.91 -3.14
C ARG A 41 -5.67 6.46 -3.88
N ALA A 42 -6.53 5.68 -3.22
CA ALA A 42 -7.80 5.25 -3.80
C ALA A 42 -8.73 6.44 -4.08
N TRP A 43 -8.80 7.39 -3.14
CA TRP A 43 -9.54 8.64 -3.31
C TRP A 43 -9.01 9.45 -4.49
N PHE A 44 -7.69 9.64 -4.59
CA PHE A 44 -7.11 10.36 -5.73
C PHE A 44 -7.37 9.67 -7.07
N ALA A 45 -7.30 8.33 -7.13
CA ALA A 45 -7.66 7.58 -8.33
C ALA A 45 -9.13 7.81 -8.72
N SER A 46 -10.03 7.89 -7.75
CA SER A 46 -11.45 8.22 -8.00
C SER A 46 -11.64 9.64 -8.55
N LEU A 47 -10.83 10.61 -8.09
CA LEU A 47 -10.87 11.97 -8.60
C LEU A 47 -10.40 12.05 -10.05
N LEU A 48 -9.40 11.26 -10.45
CA LEU A 48 -8.99 11.19 -11.86
C LEU A 48 -10.14 10.72 -12.76
N TRP A 49 -10.86 9.67 -12.37
CA TRP A 49 -12.03 9.22 -13.13
C TRP A 49 -13.14 10.27 -13.22
N ARG A 50 -13.34 11.05 -12.14
CA ARG A 50 -14.32 12.14 -12.12
C ARG A 50 -13.90 13.35 -12.95
N ALA A 51 -12.60 13.63 -13.02
CA ALA A 51 -12.07 14.77 -13.76
C ALA A 51 -12.13 14.57 -15.29
N PHE A 52 -12.18 13.31 -15.75
CA PHE A 52 -12.18 12.93 -17.16
C PHE A 52 -13.31 11.92 -17.43
N PRO A 53 -14.59 12.33 -17.31
CA PRO A 53 -15.73 11.43 -17.41
C PRO A 53 -15.90 10.80 -18.80
N GLU A 54 -15.28 11.37 -19.83
CA GLU A 54 -15.30 10.86 -21.19
C GLU A 54 -14.35 9.67 -21.42
N ALA A 55 -13.41 9.42 -20.50
CA ALA A 55 -12.46 8.33 -20.63
C ALA A 55 -13.13 6.96 -20.56
N GLN A 56 -12.87 6.10 -21.54
CA GLN A 56 -13.53 4.78 -21.64
C GLN A 56 -12.69 3.62 -21.10
N SER A 57 -11.43 3.88 -20.71
CA SER A 57 -10.52 2.86 -20.17
C SER A 57 -9.42 3.50 -19.33
N GLU A 58 -8.73 2.70 -18.51
CA GLU A 58 -7.56 3.15 -17.73
C GLU A 58 -6.48 3.78 -18.63
N ASN A 59 -6.25 3.21 -19.82
CA ASN A 59 -5.23 3.71 -20.74
C ASN A 59 -5.63 5.05 -21.36
N ASP A 60 -6.88 5.18 -21.80
CA ASP A 60 -7.44 6.43 -22.33
C ASP A 60 -7.42 7.54 -21.28
N LEU A 61 -7.84 7.24 -20.04
CA LEU A 61 -7.75 8.16 -18.91
C LEU A 61 -6.31 8.62 -18.67
N ALA A 62 -5.35 7.70 -18.72
CA ALA A 62 -3.97 8.00 -18.46
C ALA A 62 -3.33 8.91 -19.52
N GLU A 63 -3.66 8.74 -20.79
CA GLU A 63 -3.21 9.62 -21.87
C GLU A 63 -3.80 11.03 -21.70
N ARG A 64 -5.12 11.16 -21.54
CA ARG A 64 -5.81 12.46 -21.36
C ARG A 64 -5.31 13.23 -20.14
N ALA A 65 -5.20 12.55 -19.01
CA ALA A 65 -4.72 13.18 -17.79
C ALA A 65 -3.25 13.58 -17.89
N ALA A 66 -2.41 12.81 -18.58
CA ALA A 66 -1.02 13.19 -18.82
C ALA A 66 -0.93 14.46 -19.65
N GLU A 67 -1.71 14.58 -20.73
CA GLU A 67 -1.78 15.78 -21.57
C GLU A 67 -2.16 17.04 -20.78
N VAL A 68 -3.13 16.94 -19.86
CA VAL A 68 -3.58 18.08 -19.05
C VAL A 68 -2.63 18.41 -17.89
N LEU A 69 -2.05 17.40 -17.25
CA LEU A 69 -1.26 17.60 -16.04
C LEU A 69 0.22 17.92 -16.31
N THR A 70 0.72 17.57 -17.51
CA THR A 70 2.07 17.87 -17.95
C THR A 70 2.34 19.38 -18.01
N SER A 71 3.60 19.76 -17.88
CA SER A 71 4.06 21.15 -18.00
C SER A 71 5.53 21.17 -18.36
N ASP A 72 6.01 22.26 -18.97
CA ASP A 72 7.41 22.40 -19.42
C ASP A 72 8.44 22.11 -18.32
N ARG A 73 8.13 22.48 -17.07
CA ARG A 73 9.02 22.27 -15.92
C ARG A 73 8.96 20.86 -15.35
N ARG A 74 7.87 20.13 -15.56
CA ARG A 74 7.67 18.81 -14.97
C ARG A 74 6.73 17.96 -15.84
N PRO A 75 7.28 17.15 -16.75
CA PRO A 75 6.47 16.29 -17.59
C PRO A 75 5.75 15.23 -16.75
N VAL A 76 4.50 14.98 -17.09
CA VAL A 76 3.72 13.86 -16.55
C VAL A 76 3.47 12.91 -17.72
N THR A 77 3.81 11.64 -17.54
CA THR A 77 3.61 10.60 -18.57
C THR A 77 2.36 9.79 -18.26
N SER A 78 1.76 9.17 -19.28
CA SER A 78 0.63 8.25 -19.09
C SER A 78 1.00 7.06 -18.20
N ARG A 79 2.27 6.61 -18.20
CA ARG A 79 2.77 5.63 -17.22
C ARG A 79 2.65 6.14 -15.79
N THR A 80 3.07 7.38 -15.52
CA THR A 80 2.96 7.98 -14.19
C THR A 80 1.51 8.03 -13.73
N VAL A 81 0.58 8.39 -14.62
CA VAL A 81 -0.85 8.41 -14.29
C VAL A 81 -1.38 7.00 -14.01
N ARG A 82 -1.02 5.99 -14.81
CA ARG A 82 -1.38 4.58 -14.52
C ARG A 82 -0.89 4.12 -13.16
N ASN A 83 0.32 4.51 -12.76
CA ASN A 83 0.83 4.19 -11.43
C ASN A 83 -0.03 4.83 -10.32
N TRP A 84 -0.59 6.03 -10.53
CA TRP A 84 -1.53 6.64 -9.59
C TRP A 84 -2.87 5.90 -9.57
N LEU A 85 -3.42 5.55 -10.74
CA LEU A 85 -4.68 4.80 -10.86
C LEU A 85 -4.60 3.42 -10.21
N ARG A 86 -3.46 2.76 -10.36
CA ARG A 86 -3.16 1.45 -9.74
C ARG A 86 -2.72 1.57 -8.28
N ARG A 87 -2.66 2.79 -7.74
CA ARG A 87 -2.27 3.08 -6.35
C ARG A 87 -0.85 2.63 -6.00
N GLU A 88 0.01 2.49 -7.00
CA GLU A 88 1.40 2.10 -6.82
C GLU A 88 2.22 3.24 -6.20
N ASN A 89 1.85 4.49 -6.48
CA ASN A 89 2.56 5.67 -5.98
C ASN A 89 1.59 6.81 -5.67
N ALA A 90 1.92 7.64 -4.68
CA ALA A 90 1.16 8.85 -4.39
C ALA A 90 1.52 9.99 -5.37
N PRO A 91 0.55 10.80 -5.82
CA PRO A 91 0.83 12.02 -6.56
C PRO A 91 1.48 13.07 -5.65
N HIS A 92 2.31 13.94 -6.23
CA HIS A 92 2.73 15.15 -5.52
C HIS A 92 1.54 16.09 -5.33
N PHE A 93 1.44 16.77 -4.18
CA PHE A 93 0.33 17.66 -3.80
C PHE A 93 -0.16 18.61 -4.90
N ARG A 94 0.75 19.24 -5.65
CA ARG A 94 0.42 20.08 -6.83
C ARG A 94 -0.56 19.42 -7.82
N TYR A 95 -0.46 18.11 -8.06
CA TYR A 95 -1.36 17.41 -8.97
C TYR A 95 -2.69 17.06 -8.31
N VAL A 96 -2.68 16.82 -6.99
CA VAL A 96 -3.91 16.72 -6.20
C VAL A 96 -4.73 18.00 -6.36
N LEU A 97 -4.11 19.17 -6.16
CA LEU A 97 -4.78 20.46 -6.34
C LEU A 97 -5.29 20.67 -7.78
N LYS A 98 -4.48 20.33 -8.79
CA LYS A 98 -4.92 20.44 -10.19
C LYS A 98 -6.14 19.57 -10.48
N VAL A 99 -6.13 18.30 -10.05
CA VAL A 99 -7.24 17.38 -10.31
C VAL A 99 -8.49 17.81 -9.53
N VAL A 100 -8.35 18.25 -8.28
CA VAL A 100 -9.47 18.83 -7.51
C VAL A 100 -10.06 20.05 -8.23
N ALA A 101 -9.22 20.93 -8.79
CA ALA A 101 -9.70 22.08 -9.56
C ALA A 101 -10.44 21.69 -10.85
N LEU A 102 -10.07 20.58 -11.48
CA LEU A 102 -10.78 20.04 -12.66
C LEU A 102 -12.15 19.45 -12.31
N VAL A 103 -12.27 18.77 -11.16
CA VAL A 103 -13.56 18.22 -10.69
C VAL A 103 -14.48 19.33 -10.17
N GLY A 104 -13.90 20.44 -9.66
CA GLY A 104 -14.65 21.56 -9.11
C GLY A 104 -14.85 21.48 -7.59
N ALA A 105 -15.53 22.49 -7.03
CA ALA A 105 -15.64 22.70 -5.58
C ALA A 105 -16.24 21.50 -4.81
N GLU A 106 -17.08 20.69 -5.45
CA GLU A 106 -17.65 19.48 -4.82
C GLU A 106 -16.62 18.42 -4.40
N ALA A 107 -15.43 18.41 -5.03
CA ALA A 107 -14.35 17.54 -4.60
C ALA A 107 -13.67 18.00 -3.30
N VAL A 108 -13.69 19.31 -3.01
CA VAL A 108 -13.06 19.90 -1.81
C VAL A 108 -13.84 19.55 -0.55
N PHE A 109 -15.17 19.51 -0.63
CA PHE A 109 -16.03 19.16 0.51
C PHE A 109 -15.89 17.70 0.97
N GLN A 110 -15.27 16.83 0.18
CA GLN A 110 -14.92 15.45 0.60
C GLN A 110 -13.63 15.38 1.42
N ILE A 111 -12.83 16.45 1.42
CA ILE A 111 -11.58 16.58 2.20
C ILE A 111 -11.87 17.14 3.59
N ILE A 112 -12.94 17.94 3.70
CA ILE A 112 -13.36 18.61 4.93
C ILE A 112 -14.55 17.83 5.46
N ASP A 113 -14.30 16.84 6.31
CA ASP A 113 -15.34 16.28 7.17
C ASP A 113 -15.38 17.12 8.46
N PRO A 114 -16.37 18.01 8.65
CA PRO A 114 -16.44 18.86 9.83
C PRO A 114 -16.88 18.12 11.10
N GLU A 115 -17.26 16.84 11.04
CA GLU A 115 -17.72 16.08 12.21
C GLU A 115 -16.79 14.91 12.54
N ALA A 116 -15.66 15.25 13.15
CA ALA A 116 -14.93 14.35 14.03
C ALA A 116 -14.78 15.05 15.40
N GLU A 117 -15.90 15.19 16.10
CA GLU A 117 -15.94 15.35 17.57
C GLU A 117 -15.94 13.97 18.24
#